data_AF-A0A5B7DMZ8-F1
#
_entry.id   AF-A0A5B7DMZ8-F1
#
_cell.length_a   1.000
_cell.length_b   1.000
_cell.length_c   1.000
_cell.angle_alpha   90.00
_cell.angle_beta   90.00
_cell.angle_gamma   90.00
#
_symmetry.space_group_name_H-M   'P 1'
#
loop_
_entity.id
_entity.type
_entity.pdbx_description
1 polymer ?
#
loop_
_entity_poly.entity_id
_entity_poly.type
_entity_poly.pdbx_seq_one_letter_code
_entity_poly.pdbx_strand_id
1 'polypeptide(L)'
;MYGTAFPVTDEVLSNEFVLPIGKAKIEREGSHITLVAHSRAVMVALEAATALAGEGVECEVINLRSLRPLDEETIVQSVIKTHNLVTVEQGWPQSGVGSEICARIVESPAFHYLDSPVIRVTGVDVPMPYAKSLEVACIPQQHDVVKAVKKVLKLIK
;
A
#
# COMPACT_ATOMS: atom_id res chain seq x y z
N MET A 1 7.47 -11.91 -10.27
CA MET A 1 6.43 -12.45 -9.37
C MET A 1 5.32 -13.01 -10.27
N TYR A 2 5.15 -14.33 -10.25
CA TYR A 2 4.44 -15.22 -11.20
C TYR A 2 4.08 -14.64 -12.57
N GLY A 3 4.90 -14.95 -13.58
CA GLY A 3 4.67 -14.55 -14.98
C GLY A 3 5.08 -13.11 -15.32
N THR A 4 5.44 -12.29 -14.33
CA THR A 4 5.97 -10.94 -14.56
C THR A 4 7.48 -10.91 -14.31
N ALA A 5 8.24 -10.50 -15.33
CA ALA A 5 9.68 -10.26 -15.25
C ALA A 5 9.96 -8.89 -14.62
N PHE A 6 11.02 -8.81 -13.83
CA PHE A 6 11.49 -7.56 -13.23
C PHE A 6 12.97 -7.38 -13.57
N PRO A 7 13.44 -6.13 -13.72
CA PRO A 7 14.86 -5.88 -13.83
C PRO A 7 15.55 -6.35 -12.56
N VAL A 8 16.55 -7.22 -12.72
CA VAL A 8 17.44 -7.66 -11.65
C VAL A 8 18.82 -7.14 -12.01
N THR A 9 19.39 -6.31 -11.15
CA THR A 9 20.75 -5.78 -11.33
C THR A 9 21.77 -6.82 -10.90
N ASP A 10 23.00 -6.72 -11.42
CA ASP A 10 24.10 -7.59 -11.01
C ASP A 10 24.39 -7.51 -9.50
N GLU A 11 24.17 -6.34 -8.90
CA GLU A 11 24.27 -6.13 -7.45
C GLU A 11 23.32 -7.05 -6.67
N VAL A 12 22.06 -7.19 -7.10
CA VAL A 12 21.06 -8.04 -6.43
C VAL A 12 21.38 -9.53 -6.57
N LEU A 13 22.20 -9.90 -7.56
CA LEU A 13 22.69 -11.28 -7.75
C LEU A 13 23.93 -11.58 -6.91
N SER A 14 24.52 -10.58 -6.24
CA SER A 14 25.66 -10.78 -5.34
C SER A 14 25.27 -11.58 -4.11
N ASN A 15 26.17 -12.47 -3.65
CA ASN A 15 26.01 -13.20 -2.39
C ASN A 15 26.06 -12.29 -1.15
N GLU A 16 26.57 -11.06 -1.30
CA GLU A 16 26.65 -10.07 -0.24
C GLU A 16 25.41 -9.16 -0.17
N PHE A 17 24.52 -9.27 -1.16
CA PHE A 17 23.31 -8.45 -1.20
C PHE A 17 22.34 -8.88 -0.10
N VAL A 18 22.17 -8.00 0.89
CA VAL A 18 21.25 -8.18 2.00
C VAL A 18 20.33 -6.98 2.15
N LEU A 19 19.09 -7.23 2.51
CA LEU A 19 18.14 -6.20 2.92
C LEU A 19 17.87 -6.34 4.41
N PRO A 20 17.89 -5.23 5.18
CA PRO A 20 17.58 -5.28 6.59
C PRO A 20 16.13 -5.68 6.82
N ILE A 21 15.91 -6.69 7.66
CA ILE A 21 14.58 -7.06 8.16
C ILE A 21 14.06 -5.91 9.03
N GLY A 22 12.76 -5.62 8.93
CA GLY A 22 12.12 -4.53 9.66
C GLY A 22 12.33 -3.15 9.04
N LYS A 23 12.75 -3.08 7.77
CA LYS A 23 12.89 -1.82 7.03
C LYS A 23 12.10 -1.82 5.73
N ALA A 24 11.14 -0.90 5.67
CA ALA A 24 10.35 -0.63 4.48
C ALA A 24 11.17 0.14 3.44
N LYS A 25 10.63 0.25 2.22
CA LYS A 25 11.18 1.10 1.17
C LYS A 25 10.09 2.00 0.63
N ILE A 26 10.40 3.29 0.50
CA ILE A 26 9.60 4.20 -0.31
C ILE A 26 9.95 3.90 -1.77
N GLU A 27 9.00 3.33 -2.51
CA GLU A 27 9.15 3.00 -3.93
C GLU A 27 8.88 4.21 -4.83
N ARG A 28 8.07 5.15 -4.33
CA ARG A 28 7.71 6.41 -4.99
C ARG A 28 7.49 7.48 -3.94
N GLU A 29 8.15 8.62 -4.07
CA GLU A 29 7.91 9.80 -3.23
C GLU A 29 6.58 10.47 -3.59
N GLY A 30 5.93 11.07 -2.60
CA GLY A 30 4.72 11.87 -2.81
C GLY A 30 4.37 12.75 -1.62
N SER A 31 3.38 13.62 -1.80
CA SER A 31 3.03 14.66 -0.81
C SER A 31 1.55 14.71 -0.44
N HIS A 32 0.65 14.07 -1.20
CA HIS A 32 -0.79 14.20 -0.97
C HIS A 32 -1.39 13.04 -0.19
N ILE A 33 -0.85 11.83 -0.36
CA ILE A 33 -1.36 10.63 0.34
C ILE A 33 -0.30 9.54 0.42
N THR A 34 -0.28 8.82 1.54
CA THR A 34 0.55 7.62 1.74
C THR A 34 -0.22 6.37 1.35
N LEU A 35 0.37 5.54 0.49
CA LEU A 35 -0.09 4.19 0.13
C LEU A 35 0.87 3.16 0.73
N VAL A 36 0.39 2.35 1.67
CA VAL A 36 1.20 1.28 2.28
C VAL A 36 0.76 -0.07 1.75
N ALA A 37 1.69 -0.83 1.18
CA ALA A 37 1.41 -2.12 0.58
C ALA A 37 2.54 -3.14 0.82
N HIS A 38 2.23 -4.41 0.59
CA HIS A 38 3.22 -5.48 0.60
C HIS A 38 2.96 -6.49 -0.53
N SER A 39 4.00 -7.22 -0.93
CA SER A 39 3.90 -8.23 -1.99
C SER A 39 3.34 -7.64 -3.30
N ARG A 40 2.52 -8.38 -4.03
CA ARG A 40 1.92 -7.95 -5.31
C ARG A 40 1.06 -6.70 -5.21
N ALA A 41 0.53 -6.36 -4.03
CA ALA A 41 -0.25 -5.13 -3.83
C ALA A 41 0.60 -3.86 -4.03
N VAL A 42 1.94 -3.94 -3.91
CA VAL A 42 2.84 -2.82 -4.21
C VAL A 42 2.73 -2.40 -5.67
N MET A 43 2.64 -3.37 -6.60
CA MET A 43 2.46 -3.06 -8.03
C MET A 43 1.12 -2.36 -8.27
N VAL A 44 0.05 -2.85 -7.65
CA VAL A 44 -1.29 -2.23 -7.75
C VAL A 44 -1.28 -0.80 -7.22
N ALA A 45 -0.57 -0.55 -6.11
CA ALA A 45 -0.41 0.80 -5.54
C ALA A 45 0.41 1.73 -6.45
N LEU A 46 1.49 1.24 -7.05
CA LEU A 46 2.31 2.00 -8.02
C LEU A 46 1.50 2.34 -9.28
N GLU A 47 0.77 1.38 -9.84
CA GLU A 47 -0.13 1.61 -10.99
C GLU A 47 -1.19 2.65 -10.67
N ALA A 48 -1.79 2.60 -9.47
CA ALA A 48 -2.76 3.59 -9.03
C ALA A 48 -2.12 4.98 -8.86
N ALA A 49 -0.93 5.04 -8.27
CA ALA A 49 -0.17 6.28 -8.14
C ALA A 49 0.17 6.91 -9.49
N THR A 50 0.55 6.10 -10.49
CA THR A 50 0.77 6.58 -11.86
C THR A 50 -0.50 7.15 -12.49
N ALA A 51 -1.65 6.49 -12.32
CA ALA A 51 -2.91 7.01 -12.84
C ALA A 51 -3.32 8.33 -12.16
N LEU A 52 -3.18 8.38 -10.83
CA LEU A 52 -3.51 9.55 -10.00
C LEU A 52 -2.59 10.75 -10.27
N ALA A 53 -1.32 10.51 -10.59
CA ALA A 53 -0.40 11.59 -10.99
C ALA A 53 -0.87 12.30 -12.27
N GLY A 54 -1.50 11.58 -13.21
CA GLY A 54 -2.15 12.17 -14.39
C GLY A 54 -3.31 13.11 -14.04
N GLU A 55 -3.83 13.04 -12.81
CA GLU A 55 -4.87 13.90 -12.26
C GLU A 55 -4.31 14.92 -11.23
N GLY A 56 -2.98 15.03 -11.10
CA GLY A 56 -2.31 15.95 -10.18
C GLY A 56 -2.20 15.45 -8.74
N VAL A 57 -2.46 14.16 -8.47
CA VAL A 57 -2.36 13.57 -7.14
C VAL A 57 -1.07 12.76 -7.00
N GLU A 58 -0.11 13.32 -6.28
CA GLU A 58 1.15 12.67 -5.91
C GLU A 58 1.02 11.75 -4.69
N CYS A 59 1.02 10.44 -4.94
CA CYS A 59 1.02 9.41 -3.91
C CYS A 59 2.44 8.99 -3.51
N GLU A 60 2.69 8.95 -2.20
CA GLU A 60 3.85 8.26 -1.64
C GLU A 60 3.53 6.77 -1.54
N VAL A 61 4.37 5.90 -2.11
CA VAL A 61 4.15 4.44 -2.10
C VAL A 61 5.21 3.75 -1.25
N ILE A 62 4.78 3.11 -0.17
CA ILE A 62 5.61 2.36 0.76
C ILE A 62 5.44 0.86 0.52
N ASN A 63 6.54 0.18 0.23
CA ASN A 63 6.68 -1.26 0.25
C ASN A 63 7.18 -1.72 1.62
N LEU A 64 6.31 -2.40 2.38
CA LEU A 64 6.62 -2.82 3.75
C LEU A 64 7.85 -3.71 3.87
N ARG A 65 8.05 -4.62 2.90
CA ARG A 65 9.04 -5.72 2.90
C ARG A 65 8.90 -6.71 4.08
N SER A 66 8.92 -6.23 5.31
CA SER A 66 8.74 -6.99 6.54
C SER A 66 7.39 -6.70 7.16
N LEU A 67 6.62 -7.75 7.46
CA LEU A 67 5.39 -7.64 8.23
C LEU A 67 5.64 -7.69 9.74
N ARG A 68 6.73 -8.32 10.17
CA ARG A 68 7.14 -8.42 11.57
C ARG A 68 8.67 -8.53 11.70
N PRO A 69 9.34 -7.61 12.44
CA PRO A 69 8.78 -6.36 12.96
C PRO A 69 8.32 -5.43 11.82
N LEU A 70 7.27 -4.65 12.06
CA LEU A 70 6.76 -3.65 11.13
C LEU A 70 7.62 -2.38 11.23
N ASP A 71 7.96 -1.77 10.10
CA ASP A 71 8.70 -0.50 10.06
C ASP A 71 7.74 0.69 10.26
N GLU A 72 7.20 0.82 11.47
CA GLU A 72 6.21 1.83 11.81
C GLU A 72 6.74 3.26 11.66
N GLU A 73 8.01 3.46 11.93
CA GLU A 73 8.68 4.76 11.82
C GLU A 73 8.53 5.35 10.42
N THR A 74 8.83 4.55 9.38
CA THR A 74 8.69 4.97 7.98
C THR A 74 7.24 5.34 7.64
N ILE A 75 6.27 4.57 8.12
CA ILE A 75 4.85 4.84 7.86
C ILE A 75 4.41 6.14 8.57
N VAL A 76 4.77 6.30 9.84
CA VAL A 76 4.43 7.47 10.66
C VAL A 76 4.98 8.75 10.03
N GLN A 77 6.25 8.76 9.63
CA GLN A 77 6.87 9.94 8.99
C GLN A 77 6.19 10.29 7.66
N SER A 78 5.84 9.27 6.88
CA SER A 78 5.10 9.46 5.63
C SER A 78 3.71 10.06 5.86
N VAL A 79 2.97 9.56 6.85
CA VAL A 79 1.63 10.09 7.18
C VAL A 79 1.70 11.51 7.73
N ILE A 80 2.72 11.85 8.53
CA ILE A 80 2.93 13.24 8.98
C ILE A 80 3.16 14.17 7.79
N LYS A 81 3.86 13.70 6.75
CA LYS A 81 4.12 14.47 5.53
C LYS A 81 2.87 14.63 4.66
N THR A 82 2.07 13.57 4.50
CA THR A 82 0.99 13.52 3.50
C THR A 82 -0.42 13.73 4.09
N HIS A 83 -0.55 13.68 5.41
CA HIS A 83 -1.80 13.82 6.18
C HIS A 83 -2.88 12.78 5.88
N ASN A 84 -2.61 11.77 5.05
CA ASN A 84 -3.62 10.84 4.54
C ASN A 84 -3.02 9.45 4.34
N LEU A 85 -3.80 8.39 4.60
CA LEU A 85 -3.32 7.01 4.50
C LEU A 85 -4.35 6.07 3.86
N VAL A 86 -3.88 5.26 2.92
CA VAL A 86 -4.57 4.07 2.42
C VAL A 86 -3.64 2.86 2.55
N THR A 87 -4.16 1.75 3.07
CA THR A 87 -3.45 0.46 3.08
C THR A 87 -3.97 -0.44 1.97
N VAL A 88 -3.09 -1.20 1.33
CA VAL A 88 -3.43 -2.08 0.20
C VAL A 88 -2.84 -3.48 0.45
N GLU A 89 -3.69 -4.48 0.54
CA GLU A 89 -3.29 -5.90 0.69
C GLU A 89 -4.20 -6.81 -0.15
N GLN A 90 -3.72 -8.01 -0.52
CA GLN A 90 -4.57 -9.01 -1.22
C GLN A 90 -5.23 -10.00 -0.26
N GLY A 91 -4.92 -9.93 1.04
CA GLY A 91 -5.51 -10.76 2.08
C GLY A 91 -6.96 -10.40 2.39
N TRP A 92 -7.60 -11.20 3.24
CA TRP A 92 -8.94 -10.91 3.74
C TRP A 92 -8.97 -9.65 4.63
N PRO A 93 -10.11 -8.95 4.70
CA PRO A 93 -10.20 -7.69 5.43
C PRO A 93 -10.14 -7.87 6.95
N GLN A 94 -10.68 -8.96 7.48
CA GLN A 94 -10.77 -9.15 8.93
C GLN A 94 -9.41 -9.59 9.47
N SER A 95 -8.93 -8.89 10.50
CA SER A 95 -7.61 -9.16 11.12
C SER A 95 -6.43 -9.18 10.13
N GLY A 96 -6.55 -8.48 9.00
CA GLY A 96 -5.50 -8.33 7.99
C GLY A 96 -4.39 -7.34 8.40
N VAL A 97 -3.37 -7.23 7.56
CA VAL A 97 -2.20 -6.36 7.79
C VAL A 97 -2.62 -4.89 7.88
N GLY A 98 -3.56 -4.46 7.05
CA GLY A 98 -4.11 -3.11 7.07
C GLY A 98 -4.80 -2.78 8.39
N SER A 99 -5.35 -3.76 9.11
CA SER A 99 -5.96 -3.53 10.43
C SER A 99 -4.90 -3.15 11.46
N GLU A 100 -3.77 -3.86 11.49
CA GLU A 100 -2.65 -3.55 12.39
C GLU A 100 -2.08 -2.16 12.08
N ILE A 101 -1.84 -1.84 10.81
CA ILE A 101 -1.34 -0.51 10.42
C ILE A 101 -2.30 0.59 10.89
N CYS A 102 -3.62 0.40 10.73
CA CYS A 102 -4.60 1.37 11.21
C CYS A 102 -4.52 1.55 12.72
N ALA A 103 -4.44 0.46 13.49
CA ALA A 103 -4.33 0.50 14.94
C ALA A 103 -3.07 1.26 15.37
N ARG A 104 -1.90 0.90 14.82
CA ARG A 104 -0.62 1.55 15.13
C ARG A 104 -0.63 3.04 14.79
N ILE A 105 -1.23 3.43 13.68
CA ILE A 105 -1.31 4.85 13.29
C ILE A 105 -2.17 5.65 14.26
N VAL A 106 -3.31 5.10 14.68
CA VAL A 106 -4.20 5.73 15.67
C VAL A 106 -3.53 5.82 17.05
N GLU A 107 -2.72 4.84 17.43
CA GLU A 107 -1.96 4.84 18.68
C GLU A 107 -0.69 5.73 18.62
N SER A 108 -0.27 6.15 17.44
CA SER A 108 0.95 6.94 17.22
C SER A 108 0.69 8.46 17.21
N PRO A 109 1.76 9.28 17.30
CA PRO A 109 1.64 10.72 17.09
C PRO A 109 1.07 11.13 15.72
N ALA A 110 1.16 10.28 14.69
CA ALA A 110 0.62 10.58 13.36
C ALA A 110 -0.91 10.75 13.35
N PHE A 111 -1.63 10.21 14.35
CA PHE A 111 -3.07 10.36 14.46
C PHE A 111 -3.52 11.82 14.39
N HIS A 112 -2.78 12.73 15.03
CA HIS A 112 -3.10 14.16 15.05
C HIS A 112 -2.86 14.88 13.71
N TYR A 113 -2.18 14.23 12.77
CA TYR A 113 -1.88 14.78 11.45
C TYR A 113 -2.83 14.26 10.37
N LEU A 114 -3.71 13.30 10.68
CA LEU A 114 -4.67 12.76 9.72
C LEU A 114 -5.81 13.73 9.45
N ASP A 115 -5.94 14.16 8.20
CA ASP A 115 -7.05 15.02 7.72
C ASP A 115 -8.32 14.22 7.35
N SER A 116 -8.16 12.90 7.25
CA SER A 116 -9.19 11.95 6.82
C SER A 116 -8.97 10.58 7.47
N PRO A 117 -10.03 9.78 7.64
CA PRO A 117 -9.89 8.43 8.18
C PRO A 117 -9.05 7.54 7.26
N VAL A 118 -8.29 6.62 7.87
CA VAL A 118 -7.54 5.60 7.14
C VAL A 118 -8.49 4.65 6.43
N ILE A 119 -8.28 4.40 5.13
CA ILE A 119 -9.05 3.41 4.35
C ILE A 119 -8.20 2.19 4.04
N ARG A 120 -8.82 1.01 4.06
CA ARG A 120 -8.19 -0.27 3.73
C ARG A 120 -8.76 -0.81 2.43
N VAL A 121 -7.88 -1.17 1.51
CA VAL A 121 -8.20 -1.88 0.27
C VAL A 121 -7.66 -3.30 0.41
N THR A 122 -8.56 -4.28 0.44
CA THR A 122 -8.24 -5.69 0.72
C THR A 122 -8.85 -6.61 -0.33
N GLY A 123 -8.49 -7.89 -0.31
CA GLY A 123 -9.31 -8.92 -0.95
C GLY A 123 -10.74 -8.91 -0.42
N VAL A 124 -11.67 -9.39 -1.24
CA VAL A 124 -13.07 -9.56 -0.84
C VAL A 124 -13.17 -10.70 0.19
N ASP A 125 -14.06 -10.55 1.18
CA ASP A 125 -14.22 -11.48 2.31
C ASP A 125 -14.96 -12.77 1.92
N VAL A 126 -14.38 -13.52 0.98
CA VAL A 126 -14.89 -14.79 0.47
C VAL A 126 -13.75 -15.77 0.23
N PRO A 127 -13.99 -17.09 0.31
CA PRO A 127 -13.05 -18.07 -0.21
C PRO A 127 -12.77 -17.83 -1.70
N MET A 128 -11.50 -17.89 -2.10
CA MET A 128 -11.09 -17.57 -3.46
C MET A 128 -11.80 -18.46 -4.50
N PRO A 129 -12.65 -17.89 -5.38
CA PRO A 129 -13.36 -18.66 -6.38
C PRO A 129 -12.45 -19.07 -7.54
N TYR A 130 -12.73 -20.23 -8.14
CA TYR A 130 -11.99 -20.73 -9.30
C TYR A 130 -12.31 -19.98 -10.61
N ALA A 131 -13.57 -19.57 -10.80
CA ALA A 131 -14.02 -18.93 -12.03
C ALA A 131 -13.24 -17.62 -12.25
N LYS A 132 -12.58 -17.49 -13.41
CA LYS A 132 -11.62 -16.41 -13.64
C LYS A 132 -12.19 -15.00 -13.42
N SER A 133 -13.43 -14.77 -13.84
CA SER A 133 -14.11 -13.49 -13.65
C SER A 133 -14.31 -13.16 -12.17
N LEU A 134 -14.63 -14.16 -11.35
CA LEU A 134 -14.82 -13.98 -9.91
C LEU A 134 -13.48 -13.86 -9.17
N GLU A 135 -12.45 -14.61 -9.58
CA GLU A 135 -11.09 -14.50 -9.02
C GLU A 135 -10.57 -13.06 -9.18
N VAL A 136 -10.70 -12.49 -10.38
CA VAL A 136 -10.30 -11.10 -10.67
C VAL A 136 -11.08 -10.12 -9.82
N ALA A 137 -12.38 -10.34 -9.61
CA ALA A 137 -13.22 -9.47 -8.79
C ALA A 137 -12.93 -9.59 -7.27
N CYS A 138 -12.28 -10.67 -6.82
CA CYS A 138 -11.95 -10.87 -5.39
C CYS A 138 -10.62 -10.23 -4.98
N ILE A 139 -9.76 -9.88 -5.94
CA ILE A 139 -8.42 -9.34 -5.68
C ILE A 139 -8.42 -7.84 -6.00
N PRO A 140 -7.85 -6.96 -5.15
CA PRO A 140 -7.75 -5.54 -5.44
C PRO A 140 -7.10 -5.24 -6.78
N GLN A 141 -7.75 -4.37 -7.54
CA GLN A 141 -7.26 -3.84 -8.79
C GLN A 141 -6.88 -2.37 -8.63
N GLN A 142 -6.17 -1.84 -9.63
CA GLN A 142 -5.76 -0.43 -9.68
C GLN A 142 -6.93 0.53 -9.40
N HIS A 143 -8.11 0.28 -9.99
CA HIS A 143 -9.27 1.15 -9.87
C HIS A 143 -9.86 1.19 -8.45
N ASP A 144 -9.70 0.12 -7.66
CA ASP A 144 -10.14 0.09 -6.26
C ASP A 144 -9.31 1.04 -5.41
N VAL A 145 -7.98 1.04 -5.62
CA VAL A 145 -7.05 1.95 -4.95
C VAL A 145 -7.30 3.40 -5.36
N VAL A 146 -7.46 3.66 -6.66
CA VAL A 146 -7.81 5.01 -7.17
C VAL A 146 -9.10 5.52 -6.52
N LYS A 147 -10.14 4.67 -6.45
CA LYS A 147 -11.41 5.02 -5.80
C LYS A 147 -11.23 5.32 -4.31
N ALA A 148 -10.43 4.51 -3.60
CA ALA A 148 -10.13 4.73 -2.20
C ALA A 148 -9.39 6.06 -1.97
N VAL A 149 -8.37 6.36 -2.76
CA VAL A 149 -7.62 7.63 -2.68
C VAL A 149 -8.53 8.82 -2.95
N LYS A 150 -9.33 8.78 -4.02
CA LYS A 150 -10.27 9.87 -4.34
C LYS A 150 -11.29 10.09 -3.23
N LYS A 151 -11.72 9.02 -2.54
CA LYS A 151 -12.60 9.12 -1.37
C LYS A 151 -11.88 9.76 -0.18
N VAL A 152 -10.66 9.35 0.14
CA VAL A 152 -9.86 9.95 1.23
C VAL A 152 -9.60 11.44 0.97
N LEU A 153 -9.21 11.80 -0.25
CA LEU A 153 -8.94 13.18 -0.65
C LEU A 153 -10.19 14.00 -1.00
N LYS A 154 -11.40 13.44 -0.80
CA LYS A 154 -12.70 14.11 -1.03
C LYS A 154 -12.86 14.65 -2.47
N LEU A 155 -12.24 13.97 -3.44
CA LEU A 155 -12.33 14.27 -4.87
C LEU A 155 -13.60 13.69 -5.52
N ILE A 156 -14.28 12.78 -4.81
CA ILE A 156 -15.57 12.19 -5.19
C ILE A 156 -16.52 12.22 -3.99
N LYS A 157 -17.83 12.30 -4.25
CA LYS A 157 -18.88 12.24 -3.22
C LYS A 157 -19.12 10.82 -2.72
#